data_AF-A0A8J5RVK4-F1
#
_entry.id   AF-A0A8J5RVK4-F1
#
_cell.length_a   1.000
_cell.length_b   1.000
_cell.length_c   1.000
_cell.angle_alpha   90.00
_cell.angle_beta   90.00
_cell.angle_gamma   90.00
#
_symmetry.space_group_name_H-M   'P 1'
#
loop_
_entity.id
_entity.type
_entity.pdbx_description
1 polymer ?
#
loop_
_entity_poly.entity_id
_entity_poly.type
_entity_poly.pdbx_seq_one_letter_code
_entity_poly.pdbx_strand_id
1 'polypeptide(L)'
;MAMATSISILVGALLLAGLAATAHGEVDTTANNIRLPSEGKTDRPWDCCTNIEQSPFEVFPPLYRCNDEVKQCGAACQSCVEAPGDFPRAWICRDWYQTADPGPLCVGPTNKNKPWKCCDDLVKSPAKIFPPLWHCNDEVSKCDANCTECVARPGDLPRQVFVCNDWYWGVNPGPICKARPWGKCCDNTVCTKSLPPICSCTDEVRKCAATCKRCQRVASSDPPRYVCMDQYTGNPGRKCSVATN
;
A
#
# COMPACT_ATOMS: atom_id res chain seq x y z
N MET A 1 -18.34 -65.71 72.95
CA MET A 1 -18.79 -64.71 73.96
C MET A 1 -19.16 -63.44 73.22
N ALA A 2 -20.31 -62.85 73.59
CA ALA A 2 -20.77 -61.47 73.35
C ALA A 2 -20.95 -61.01 71.87
N MET A 3 -22.19 -60.69 71.42
CA MET A 3 -22.90 -59.40 71.58
C MET A 3 -22.18 -58.25 70.83
N ALA A 4 -22.77 -57.35 70.04
CA ALA A 4 -24.15 -57.00 69.79
C ALA A 4 -24.24 -55.93 68.66
N THR A 5 -25.44 -55.81 68.06
CA THR A 5 -26.20 -54.58 67.74
C THR A 5 -25.70 -53.45 66.82
N SER A 6 -26.56 -53.18 65.81
CA SER A 6 -27.27 -51.91 65.53
C SER A 6 -26.62 -50.72 64.81
N ILE A 7 -27.17 -50.49 63.60
CA ILE A 7 -27.71 -49.23 63.02
C ILE A 7 -27.50 -47.95 63.86
N SER A 8 -26.94 -46.90 63.26
CA SER A 8 -27.48 -45.51 63.34
C SER A 8 -26.76 -44.55 62.38
N ILE A 9 -27.61 -43.80 61.67
CA ILE A 9 -27.33 -42.68 60.76
C ILE A 9 -26.86 -41.47 61.58
N LEU A 10 -25.88 -40.71 61.07
CA LEU A 10 -25.70 -39.31 61.46
C LEU A 10 -25.28 -38.45 60.28
N VAL A 11 -26.18 -37.53 59.97
CA VAL A 11 -26.05 -36.39 59.05
C VAL A 11 -25.02 -35.43 59.63
N GLY A 12 -24.08 -34.95 58.80
CA GLY A 12 -23.10 -33.92 59.13
C GLY A 12 -22.96 -32.93 57.98
N ALA A 13 -23.22 -31.67 58.27
CA ALA A 13 -23.47 -30.59 57.34
C ALA A 13 -22.26 -30.12 56.51
N LEU A 14 -22.60 -29.52 55.36
CA LEU A 14 -21.95 -28.41 54.65
C LEU A 14 -20.75 -27.75 55.34
N LEU A 15 -19.70 -27.45 54.57
CA LEU A 15 -19.22 -26.08 54.34
C LEU A 15 -18.19 -26.03 53.19
N LEU A 16 -18.40 -25.05 52.30
CA LEU A 16 -17.50 -24.68 51.20
C LEU A 16 -16.22 -24.05 51.72
N ALA A 17 -15.09 -24.29 51.04
CA ALA A 17 -14.13 -23.24 50.67
C ALA A 17 -13.07 -23.83 49.72
N GLY A 18 -12.97 -23.26 48.52
CA GLY A 18 -11.91 -23.55 47.58
C GLY A 18 -10.59 -22.92 48.02
N LEU A 19 -9.49 -23.59 47.66
CA LEU A 19 -8.13 -23.05 47.62
C LEU A 19 -7.43 -23.66 46.42
N ALA A 20 -6.90 -22.80 45.56
CA ALA A 20 -6.11 -23.15 44.40
C ALA A 20 -4.84 -23.91 44.82
N ALA A 21 -4.59 -25.06 44.19
CA ALA A 21 -3.32 -25.75 44.26
C ALA A 21 -2.67 -25.73 42.88
N THR A 22 -1.47 -25.16 42.87
CA THR A 22 -0.48 -25.15 41.80
C THR A 22 -0.18 -26.56 41.28
N ALA A 23 -0.24 -26.75 39.97
CA ALA A 23 0.41 -27.88 39.31
C ALA A 23 1.53 -27.35 38.41
N HIS A 24 2.75 -27.60 38.86
CA HIS A 24 3.92 -27.70 37.99
C HIS A 24 3.71 -28.87 37.02
N GLY A 25 3.92 -28.62 35.73
CA GLY A 25 4.07 -29.64 34.67
C GLY A 25 4.85 -28.97 33.55
N GLU A 26 6.17 -29.14 33.54
CA GLU A 26 6.90 -30.14 32.76
C GLU A 26 7.18 -29.61 31.35
N VAL A 27 8.45 -29.24 31.14
CA VAL A 27 8.99 -28.75 29.88
C VAL A 27 9.05 -29.92 28.91
N ASP A 28 8.13 -29.94 27.96
CA ASP A 28 8.26 -30.79 26.77
C ASP A 28 8.58 -29.91 25.56
N THR A 29 9.76 -30.15 25.01
CA THR A 29 10.33 -29.53 23.82
C THR A 29 9.49 -29.87 22.58
N THR A 30 8.47 -29.04 22.30
CA THR A 30 7.86 -28.95 20.97
C THR A 30 8.05 -27.54 20.43
N ALA A 31 8.76 -27.44 19.32
CA ALA A 31 8.91 -26.23 18.54
C ALA A 31 7.55 -25.81 17.95
N ASN A 32 6.72 -25.18 18.77
CA ASN A 32 5.53 -24.47 18.34
C ASN A 32 5.79 -22.99 18.62
N ASN A 33 6.29 -22.29 17.60
CA ASN A 33 6.30 -20.84 17.57
C ASN A 33 4.85 -20.37 17.44
N ILE A 34 4.09 -20.44 18.54
CA ILE A 34 2.79 -19.78 18.68
C ILE A 34 3.11 -18.29 18.72
N ARG A 35 3.12 -17.68 17.53
CA ARG A 35 3.19 -16.25 17.37
C ARG A 35 1.87 -15.69 17.87
N LEU A 36 1.88 -15.00 19.01
CA LEU A 36 0.73 -14.22 19.45
C LEU A 36 0.29 -13.26 18.33
N PRO A 37 -1.02 -13.01 18.15
CA PRO A 37 -1.48 -12.01 17.19
C PRO A 37 -0.95 -10.64 17.64
N SER A 38 -0.11 -10.02 16.81
CA SER A 38 0.25 -8.62 17.01
C SER A 38 -0.96 -7.78 16.63
N GLU A 39 -1.64 -7.25 17.64
CA GLU A 39 -2.58 -6.14 17.53
C GLU A 39 -2.05 -5.08 16.55
N GLY A 40 -2.86 -4.74 15.52
CA GLY A 40 -2.76 -3.44 14.85
C GLY A 40 -1.92 -3.30 13.57
N LYS A 41 -1.63 -4.38 12.83
CA LYS A 41 -1.12 -4.26 11.44
C LYS A 41 -2.03 -5.04 10.49
N THR A 42 -2.66 -4.35 9.55
CA THR A 42 -3.37 -4.99 8.43
C THR A 42 -2.33 -5.58 7.50
N ASP A 43 -1.81 -6.75 7.85
CA ASP A 43 -0.95 -7.51 6.98
C ASP A 43 -1.71 -7.83 5.69
N ARG A 44 -1.04 -7.63 4.56
CA ARG A 44 -1.65 -7.77 3.23
C ARG A 44 -2.06 -9.23 3.01
N PRO A 45 -3.31 -9.52 2.56
CA PRO A 45 -3.80 -10.91 2.49
C PRO A 45 -3.16 -11.80 1.42
N TRP A 46 -2.41 -11.22 0.48
CA TRP A 46 -1.72 -11.92 -0.61
C TRP A 46 -0.29 -11.41 -0.80
N ASP A 47 0.61 -12.29 -1.26
CA ASP A 47 2.02 -11.94 -1.52
C ASP A 47 2.18 -11.15 -2.83
N CYS A 48 1.44 -11.57 -3.86
CA CYS A 48 1.32 -10.94 -5.17
C CYS A 48 -0.11 -11.13 -5.67
N CYS A 49 -0.56 -10.35 -6.66
CA CYS A 49 -1.85 -10.58 -7.29
C CYS A 49 -1.89 -10.05 -8.72
N THR A 50 -2.36 -10.84 -9.68
CA THR A 50 -2.50 -10.47 -11.09
C THR A 50 -3.91 -9.97 -11.40
N ASN A 51 -4.92 -10.61 -10.83
CA ASN A 51 -6.34 -10.29 -10.99
C ASN A 51 -6.84 -9.46 -9.80
N ILE A 52 -6.37 -8.21 -9.72
CA ILE A 52 -6.76 -7.27 -8.66
C ILE A 52 -8.08 -6.60 -9.02
N GLU A 53 -9.04 -6.72 -8.13
CA GLU A 53 -10.30 -5.99 -8.17
C GLU A 53 -10.24 -4.79 -7.23
N GLN A 54 -10.51 -3.60 -7.76
CA GLN A 54 -10.73 -2.41 -6.95
C GLN A 54 -12.22 -2.27 -6.65
N SER A 55 -12.54 -2.02 -5.38
CA SER A 55 -13.91 -1.75 -4.95
C SER A 55 -14.48 -0.55 -5.72
N PRO A 56 -15.75 -0.61 -6.17
CA PRO A 56 -16.41 0.51 -6.81
C PRO A 56 -16.69 1.67 -5.85
N PHE A 57 -16.54 1.48 -4.53
CA PHE A 57 -16.72 2.54 -3.55
C PHE A 57 -15.53 3.51 -3.56
N GLU A 58 -15.82 4.81 -3.58
CA GLU A 58 -14.82 5.89 -3.55
C GLU A 58 -14.27 6.13 -2.13
N VAL A 59 -13.71 5.09 -1.52
CA VAL A 59 -13.02 5.15 -0.23
C VAL A 59 -11.51 5.35 -0.43
N PHE A 60 -10.86 6.05 0.51
CA PHE A 60 -9.41 6.28 0.46
C PHE A 60 -8.73 5.94 1.79
N PRO A 61 -7.66 5.11 1.80
CA PRO A 61 -7.10 4.41 0.64
C PRO A 61 -8.13 3.45 0.00
N PRO A 62 -8.03 3.15 -1.32
CA PRO A 62 -8.98 2.26 -1.97
C PRO A 62 -9.00 0.87 -1.34
N LEU A 63 -10.15 0.20 -1.45
CA LEU A 63 -10.29 -1.21 -1.10
C LEU A 63 -9.98 -2.06 -2.32
N TYR A 64 -9.09 -3.03 -2.15
CA TYR A 64 -8.72 -4.00 -3.17
C TYR A 64 -9.03 -5.42 -2.72
N ARG A 65 -9.27 -6.33 -3.66
CA ARG A 65 -9.35 -7.76 -3.41
C ARG A 65 -8.59 -8.49 -4.51
N CYS A 66 -7.91 -9.58 -4.17
CA CYS A 66 -7.26 -10.44 -5.15
C CYS A 66 -8.16 -11.59 -5.58
N ASN A 67 -8.37 -11.75 -6.88
CA ASN A 67 -9.15 -12.84 -7.47
C ASN A 67 -8.26 -13.86 -8.21
N ASP A 68 -6.99 -13.99 -7.82
CA ASP A 68 -6.12 -15.05 -8.33
C ASP A 68 -6.52 -16.40 -7.71
N GLU A 69 -6.53 -17.45 -8.54
CA GLU A 69 -6.67 -18.82 -8.10
C GLU A 69 -5.31 -19.37 -7.64
N VAL A 70 -5.20 -19.71 -6.36
CA VAL A 70 -3.96 -20.15 -5.73
C VAL A 70 -4.09 -21.56 -5.16
N LYS A 71 -2.96 -22.27 -5.01
CA LYS A 71 -2.94 -23.58 -4.33
C LYS A 71 -3.21 -23.46 -2.83
N GLN A 72 -2.83 -22.33 -2.23
CA GLN A 72 -3.00 -22.04 -0.81
C GLN A 72 -3.09 -20.52 -0.63
N CYS A 73 -4.04 -20.06 0.19
CA CYS A 73 -4.15 -18.64 0.52
C CYS A 73 -2.97 -18.15 1.37
N GLY A 74 -2.67 -16.85 1.28
CA GLY A 74 -1.66 -16.21 2.12
C GLY A 74 -2.00 -16.28 3.61
N ALA A 75 -0.98 -16.26 4.47
CA ALA A 75 -1.14 -16.43 5.91
C ALA A 75 -2.00 -15.34 6.58
N ALA A 76 -2.08 -14.16 5.98
CA ALA A 76 -2.89 -13.04 6.45
C ALA A 76 -4.33 -13.05 5.90
N CYS A 77 -4.67 -13.98 4.99
CA CYS A 77 -6.03 -14.12 4.46
C CYS A 77 -6.93 -14.81 5.49
N GLN A 78 -7.99 -14.13 5.92
CA GLN A 78 -8.99 -14.62 6.87
C GLN A 78 -10.08 -15.43 6.17
N SER A 79 -10.52 -15.02 4.98
CA SER A 79 -11.59 -15.68 4.21
C SER A 79 -11.03 -16.36 2.96
N CYS A 80 -10.48 -17.56 3.14
CA CYS A 80 -10.02 -18.42 2.05
C CYS A 80 -11.12 -19.39 1.61
N VAL A 81 -11.59 -19.28 0.36
CA VAL A 81 -12.68 -20.10 -0.17
C VAL A 81 -12.25 -20.86 -1.41
N GLU A 82 -12.90 -21.98 -1.71
CA GLU A 82 -12.65 -22.74 -2.94
C GLU A 82 -13.01 -21.88 -4.17
N ALA A 83 -12.16 -21.95 -5.19
CA ALA A 83 -12.37 -21.25 -6.45
C ALA A 83 -13.57 -21.85 -7.21
N PRO A 84 -14.42 -21.01 -7.83
CA PRO A 84 -15.50 -21.51 -8.67
C PRO A 84 -14.94 -22.06 -10.00
N GLY A 85 -14.75 -23.38 -10.10
CA GLY A 85 -14.33 -24.06 -11.34
C GLY A 85 -14.23 -25.59 -11.23
N ASP A 86 -14.21 -26.29 -12.37
CA ASP A 86 -14.12 -27.77 -12.50
C ASP A 86 -12.67 -28.33 -12.49
N PHE A 87 -11.67 -27.47 -12.30
CA PHE A 87 -10.25 -27.80 -12.31
C PHE A 87 -9.67 -27.84 -10.88
N PRO A 88 -8.54 -28.53 -10.61
CA PRO A 88 -8.18 -29.04 -9.28
C PRO A 88 -8.22 -27.98 -8.17
N ARG A 89 -8.75 -28.37 -7.00
CA ARG A 89 -8.92 -27.60 -5.75
C ARG A 89 -8.01 -26.36 -5.64
N ALA A 90 -8.48 -25.27 -6.23
CA ALA A 90 -7.86 -23.95 -6.11
C ALA A 90 -8.63 -23.13 -5.08
N TRP A 91 -7.97 -22.12 -4.53
CA TRP A 91 -8.49 -21.26 -3.49
C TRP A 91 -8.40 -19.80 -3.91
N ILE A 92 -9.31 -18.98 -3.42
CA ILE A 92 -9.34 -17.54 -3.64
C ILE A 92 -9.50 -16.85 -2.30
N CYS A 93 -8.71 -15.81 -2.06
CA CYS A 93 -8.86 -14.97 -0.87
C CYS A 93 -9.98 -13.94 -1.08
N ARG A 94 -10.96 -13.87 -0.18
CA ARG A 94 -12.09 -12.94 -0.27
C ARG A 94 -11.95 -11.66 0.54
N ASP A 95 -10.82 -11.50 1.22
CA ASP A 95 -10.54 -10.33 2.04
C ASP A 95 -10.39 -9.08 1.21
N TRP A 96 -11.02 -8.01 1.67
CA TRP A 96 -10.76 -6.67 1.17
C TRP A 96 -9.59 -6.06 1.92
N TYR A 97 -8.61 -5.55 1.19
CA TYR A 97 -7.43 -4.88 1.71
C TYR A 97 -7.48 -3.39 1.39
N GLN A 98 -7.55 -2.55 2.43
CA GLN A 98 -7.57 -1.09 2.27
C GLN A 98 -6.14 -0.55 2.21
N THR A 99 -5.69 -0.10 1.03
CA THR A 99 -4.32 0.35 0.82
C THR A 99 -4.21 1.30 -0.36
N ALA A 100 -3.14 2.09 -0.43
CA ALA A 100 -2.80 2.85 -1.62
C ALA A 100 -2.09 1.99 -2.68
N ASP A 101 -1.50 0.87 -2.24
CA ASP A 101 -0.76 -0.07 -3.09
C ASP A 101 -1.14 -1.51 -2.69
N PRO A 102 -1.91 -2.25 -3.53
CA PRO A 102 -2.25 -3.65 -3.32
C PRO A 102 -1.07 -4.62 -3.51
N GLY A 103 0.11 -4.09 -3.86
CA GLY A 103 1.35 -4.84 -3.96
C GLY A 103 1.67 -5.33 -5.38
N PRO A 104 2.74 -6.12 -5.53
CA PRO A 104 3.24 -6.54 -6.85
C PRO A 104 2.32 -7.54 -7.56
N LEU A 105 2.45 -7.58 -8.88
CA LEU A 105 1.83 -8.59 -9.74
C LEU A 105 2.59 -9.94 -9.62
N CYS A 106 1.88 -11.08 -9.72
CA CYS A 106 2.51 -12.40 -9.60
C CYS A 106 3.33 -12.79 -10.83
N VAL A 107 2.77 -12.49 -12.01
CA VAL A 107 3.51 -12.49 -13.26
C VAL A 107 3.72 -11.01 -13.57
N GLY A 108 4.96 -10.55 -13.48
CA GLY A 108 5.26 -9.19 -13.92
C GLY A 108 4.86 -9.06 -15.39
N PRO A 109 4.25 -7.95 -15.83
CA PRO A 109 4.35 -7.60 -17.24
C PRO A 109 5.84 -7.64 -17.57
N THR A 110 6.21 -8.31 -18.66
CA THR A 110 7.47 -7.99 -19.31
C THR A 110 7.52 -6.48 -19.37
N ASN A 111 8.48 -5.86 -18.67
CA ASN A 111 8.60 -4.42 -18.61
C ASN A 111 8.57 -3.89 -20.05
N LYS A 112 7.41 -3.42 -20.53
CA LYS A 112 7.45 -2.25 -21.38
C LYS A 112 7.91 -1.18 -20.42
N ASN A 113 9.22 -0.94 -20.42
CA ASN A 113 9.83 0.11 -19.62
C ASN A 113 8.97 1.36 -19.78
N LYS A 114 8.71 2.05 -18.67
CA LYS A 114 7.88 3.24 -18.65
C LYS A 114 8.29 4.19 -19.81
N PRO A 115 7.38 4.57 -20.73
CA PRO A 115 7.77 5.22 -21.99
C PRO A 115 8.30 6.65 -21.83
N TRP A 116 8.16 7.23 -20.65
CA TRP A 116 8.62 8.58 -20.31
C TRP A 116 9.32 8.58 -18.95
N LYS A 117 10.18 9.57 -18.69
CA LYS A 117 10.79 9.76 -17.37
C LYS A 117 9.87 10.49 -16.40
N CYS A 118 9.19 11.51 -16.92
CA CYS A 118 8.22 12.36 -16.26
C CYS A 118 7.10 12.72 -17.27
N CYS A 119 5.94 13.17 -16.78
CA CYS A 119 4.84 13.59 -17.64
C CYS A 119 4.02 14.72 -17.00
N ASP A 120 3.89 15.87 -17.66
CA ASP A 120 3.07 17.00 -17.22
C ASP A 120 1.58 16.84 -17.56
N ASP A 121 1.25 16.40 -18.77
CA ASP A 121 -0.11 16.11 -19.25
C ASP A 121 -0.39 14.60 -19.24
N LEU A 122 -0.64 14.10 -18.02
CA LEU A 122 -0.86 12.68 -17.77
C LEU A 122 -2.35 12.33 -17.78
N VAL A 123 -2.73 11.41 -18.68
CA VAL A 123 -4.10 10.92 -18.83
C VAL A 123 -4.23 9.51 -18.29
N LYS A 124 -5.24 9.29 -17.44
CA LYS A 124 -5.66 7.96 -16.99
C LYS A 124 -6.73 7.42 -17.93
N SER A 125 -6.58 6.18 -18.39
CA SER A 125 -7.63 5.49 -19.16
C SER A 125 -8.92 5.40 -18.35
N PRO A 126 -10.11 5.60 -18.98
CA PRO A 126 -11.39 5.41 -18.31
C PRO A 126 -11.69 3.94 -17.97
N ALA A 127 -10.93 2.99 -18.52
CA ALA A 127 -11.09 1.58 -18.21
C ALA A 127 -10.83 1.32 -16.72
N LYS A 128 -11.76 0.64 -16.05
CA LYS A 128 -11.65 0.23 -14.63
C LYS A 128 -10.77 -1.01 -14.49
N ILE A 129 -9.54 -0.92 -14.98
CA ILE A 129 -8.53 -1.99 -14.91
C ILE A 129 -7.46 -1.62 -13.88
N PHE A 130 -6.95 -2.62 -13.16
CA PHE A 130 -5.84 -2.45 -12.23
C PHE A 130 -4.65 -3.34 -12.63
N PRO A 131 -3.40 -2.82 -12.67
CA PRO A 131 -3.04 -1.42 -12.49
C PRO A 131 -3.69 -0.50 -13.56
N PRO A 132 -3.80 0.81 -13.32
CA PRO A 132 -4.37 1.68 -14.34
C PRO A 132 -3.51 1.73 -15.59
N LEU A 133 -4.16 2.02 -16.71
CA LEU A 133 -3.49 2.35 -17.96
C LEU A 133 -3.35 3.87 -18.07
N TRP A 134 -2.15 4.33 -18.42
CA TRP A 134 -1.77 5.74 -18.47
C TRP A 134 -1.25 6.10 -19.85
N HIS A 135 -1.49 7.35 -20.26
CA HIS A 135 -0.96 7.95 -21.47
C HIS A 135 -0.34 9.31 -21.12
N CYS A 136 0.75 9.66 -21.79
CA CYS A 136 1.40 10.95 -21.60
C CYS A 136 1.30 11.78 -22.88
N ASN A 137 0.65 12.94 -22.78
CA ASN A 137 0.44 13.85 -23.90
C ASN A 137 1.52 14.94 -24.00
N ASP A 138 2.62 14.81 -23.26
CA ASP A 138 3.70 15.80 -23.26
C ASP A 138 4.27 16.00 -24.66
N GLU A 139 4.38 17.28 -25.01
CA GLU A 139 5.08 17.74 -26.19
C GLU A 139 6.58 17.85 -25.89
N VAL A 140 7.37 16.95 -26.49
CA VAL A 140 8.81 16.86 -26.26
C VAL A 140 9.60 17.11 -27.54
N SER A 141 10.83 17.59 -27.41
CA SER A 141 11.73 17.75 -28.56
C SER A 141 12.31 16.41 -29.05
N LYS A 142 12.28 15.38 -28.20
CA LYS A 142 12.71 14.02 -28.50
C LYS A 142 12.05 13.05 -27.51
N CYS A 143 11.48 11.96 -28.01
CA CYS A 143 10.93 10.90 -27.15
C CYS A 143 12.02 10.17 -26.35
N ASP A 144 11.64 9.58 -25.21
CA ASP A 144 12.51 8.72 -24.42
C ASP A 144 12.84 7.43 -25.20
N ALA A 145 13.97 6.80 -24.87
CA ALA A 145 14.38 5.55 -25.52
C ALA A 145 13.40 4.39 -25.27
N ASN A 146 12.61 4.48 -24.21
CA ASN A 146 11.59 3.48 -23.87
C ASN A 146 10.26 3.71 -24.61
N CYS A 147 10.10 4.83 -25.33
CA CYS A 147 8.93 5.08 -26.15
C CYS A 147 9.06 4.34 -27.50
N THR A 148 8.13 3.45 -27.79
CA THR A 148 8.10 2.65 -29.01
C THR A 148 7.48 3.44 -30.16
N GLU A 149 6.34 4.10 -29.90
CA GLU A 149 5.58 4.86 -30.89
C GLU A 149 5.74 6.37 -30.63
N CYS A 150 6.80 6.95 -31.18
CA CYS A 150 7.07 8.38 -31.12
C CYS A 150 6.54 9.08 -32.38
N VAL A 151 5.50 9.90 -32.23
CA VAL A 151 4.86 10.60 -33.36
C VAL A 151 5.24 12.07 -33.39
N ALA A 152 5.62 12.58 -34.57
CA ALA A 152 5.81 14.01 -34.76
C ALA A 152 4.44 14.68 -34.93
N ARG A 153 4.15 15.70 -34.13
CA ARG A 153 2.97 16.53 -34.34
C ARG A 153 3.29 17.57 -35.43
N PRO A 154 2.40 17.81 -36.41
CA PRO A 154 2.50 18.97 -37.26
C PRO A 154 2.28 20.22 -36.41
N GLY A 155 3.37 20.90 -36.06
CA GLY A 155 3.36 22.21 -35.42
C GLY A 155 3.83 23.27 -36.41
N ASP A 156 3.19 24.43 -36.37
CA ASP A 156 3.65 25.61 -37.12
C ASP A 156 5.09 25.94 -36.69
N LEU A 157 5.97 25.99 -37.69
CA LEU A 157 7.42 26.15 -37.60
C LEU A 157 7.86 27.20 -36.55
N PRO A 158 9.01 26.99 -35.86
CA PRO A 158 10.23 26.38 -36.45
C PRO A 158 10.77 25.13 -35.75
N ARG A 159 10.06 24.51 -34.79
CA ARG A 159 10.54 23.31 -34.09
C ARG A 159 9.55 22.15 -34.23
N GLN A 160 10.07 21.01 -34.68
CA GLN A 160 9.32 19.76 -34.71
C GLN A 160 9.15 19.26 -33.27
N VAL A 161 7.90 18.95 -32.92
CA VAL A 161 7.50 18.47 -31.60
C VAL A 161 7.05 17.03 -31.73
N PHE A 162 7.36 16.21 -30.74
CA PHE A 162 7.00 14.80 -30.68
C PHE A 162 6.13 14.51 -29.46
N VAL A 163 5.27 13.51 -29.59
CA VAL A 163 4.46 12.95 -28.50
C VAL A 163 4.66 11.44 -28.50
N CYS A 164 4.72 10.84 -27.31
CA CYS A 164 4.79 9.39 -27.17
C CYS A 164 3.38 8.81 -27.10
N ASN A 165 3.01 7.95 -28.06
CA ASN A 165 1.70 7.30 -28.12
C ASN A 165 1.61 6.01 -27.30
N ASP A 166 2.71 5.60 -26.65
CA ASP A 166 2.73 4.38 -25.85
C ASP A 166 1.82 4.52 -24.62
N TRP A 167 0.96 3.52 -24.42
CA TRP A 167 0.22 3.37 -23.18
C TRP A 167 1.05 2.60 -22.16
N TYR A 168 1.14 3.14 -20.94
CA TYR A 168 1.83 2.52 -19.82
C TYR A 168 0.84 1.87 -18.87
N TRP A 169 0.96 0.56 -18.65
CA TRP A 169 0.15 -0.18 -17.69
C TRP A 169 0.92 -0.32 -16.37
N GLY A 170 0.49 0.38 -15.32
CA GLY A 170 1.20 0.35 -14.04
C GLY A 170 0.58 1.20 -12.93
N VAL A 171 0.99 0.96 -11.69
CA VAL A 171 0.43 1.66 -10.51
C VAL A 171 0.89 3.11 -10.48
N ASN A 172 2.17 3.34 -10.83
CA ASN A 172 2.79 4.66 -10.76
C ASN A 172 3.25 5.13 -12.16
N PRO A 173 2.57 6.10 -12.79
CA PRO A 173 2.93 6.67 -14.09
C PRO A 173 4.18 7.56 -14.03
N GLY A 174 4.78 7.75 -12.86
CA GLY A 174 5.96 8.58 -12.68
C GLY A 174 5.64 10.00 -12.17
N PRO A 175 6.69 10.82 -11.99
CA PRO A 175 6.53 12.20 -11.56
C PRO A 175 6.05 13.10 -12.70
N ILE A 176 5.47 14.24 -12.35
CA ILE A 176 5.29 15.38 -13.25
C ILE A 176 6.68 15.98 -13.56
N CYS A 177 6.89 16.49 -14.78
CA CYS A 177 8.18 17.03 -15.22
C CYS A 177 8.51 18.35 -14.52
N LYS A 178 7.48 19.12 -14.16
CA LYS A 178 7.64 20.27 -13.27
C LYS A 178 8.35 19.87 -11.99
N ALA A 179 9.45 20.55 -11.69
CA ALA A 179 10.20 20.28 -10.48
C ALA A 179 9.34 20.57 -9.24
N ARG A 180 9.45 19.68 -8.25
CA ARG A 180 8.70 19.78 -7.00
C ARG A 180 9.13 21.03 -6.22
N PRO A 181 8.21 21.73 -5.55
CA PRO A 181 8.55 22.93 -4.79
C PRO A 181 9.51 22.68 -3.62
N TRP A 182 9.46 21.51 -3.00
CA TRP A 182 10.32 21.11 -1.87
C TRP A 182 11.58 20.32 -2.29
N GLY A 183 11.82 20.15 -3.59
CA GLY A 183 13.02 19.47 -4.10
C GLY A 183 12.87 17.95 -4.20
N LYS A 184 13.89 17.19 -3.74
CA LYS A 184 14.01 15.75 -4.03
C LYS A 184 13.20 14.83 -3.11
N CYS A 185 12.86 15.27 -1.91
CA CYS A 185 12.21 14.45 -0.90
C CYS A 185 11.32 15.30 0.01
N CYS A 186 10.36 14.67 0.68
CA CYS A 186 9.54 15.28 1.73
C CYS A 186 9.12 14.19 2.74
N ASP A 187 9.33 14.44 4.03
CA ASP A 187 8.94 13.54 5.11
C ASP A 187 7.46 13.69 5.47
N ASN A 188 6.97 14.94 5.58
CA ASN A 188 5.61 15.27 5.97
C ASN A 188 4.81 15.82 4.77
N THR A 189 4.14 14.91 4.07
CA THR A 189 3.36 15.23 2.87
C THR A 189 1.87 15.22 3.16
N VAL A 190 1.16 16.26 2.74
CA VAL A 190 -0.31 16.32 2.79
C VAL A 190 -0.84 16.35 1.37
N CYS A 191 -1.65 15.36 0.99
CA CYS A 191 -2.13 15.20 -0.39
C CYS A 191 -3.66 15.10 -0.45
N THR A 192 -4.25 15.62 -1.53
CA THR A 192 -5.64 15.33 -1.90
C THR A 192 -5.79 13.87 -2.30
N LYS A 193 -7.03 13.38 -2.29
CA LYS A 193 -7.39 12.00 -2.65
C LYS A 193 -7.56 11.78 -4.17
N SER A 194 -7.23 12.78 -4.99
CA SER A 194 -7.32 12.69 -6.46
C SER A 194 -6.17 11.86 -7.03
N LEU A 195 -6.31 11.38 -8.28
CA LEU A 195 -5.26 10.72 -9.04
C LEU A 195 -5.05 11.45 -10.37
N PRO A 196 -3.93 12.19 -10.57
CA PRO A 196 -2.84 12.40 -9.63
C PRO A 196 -3.23 13.28 -8.41
N PRO A 197 -2.58 13.08 -7.24
CA PRO A 197 -2.88 13.86 -6.05
C PRO A 197 -2.31 15.28 -6.16
N ILE A 198 -2.91 16.24 -5.46
CA ILE A 198 -2.34 17.57 -5.24
C ILE A 198 -1.75 17.55 -3.83
N CYS A 199 -0.44 17.67 -3.75
CA CYS A 199 0.32 17.54 -2.52
C CYS A 199 0.98 18.85 -2.08
N SER A 200 1.15 19.02 -0.78
CA SER A 200 2.03 20.01 -0.16
C SER A 200 3.03 19.30 0.78
N CYS A 201 4.13 19.98 1.07
CA CYS A 201 5.16 19.49 2.00
C CYS A 201 5.28 20.44 3.18
N THR A 202 5.09 19.92 4.40
CA THR A 202 5.13 20.71 5.63
C THR A 202 6.45 20.56 6.38
N ASP A 203 7.51 20.12 5.69
CA ASP A 203 8.83 19.97 6.30
C ASP A 203 9.44 21.32 6.66
N GLU A 204 9.98 21.38 7.88
CA GLU A 204 10.72 22.52 8.39
C GLU A 204 12.20 22.44 8.00
N VAL A 205 12.53 23.06 6.87
CA VAL A 205 13.87 23.03 6.29
C VAL A 205 14.69 24.25 6.70
N ARG A 206 16.03 24.13 6.66
CA ARG A 206 16.93 25.29 6.87
C ARG A 206 16.81 26.33 5.74
N LYS A 207 16.49 25.87 4.52
CA LYS A 207 16.31 26.70 3.33
C LYS A 207 15.37 25.98 2.37
N CYS A 208 14.38 26.69 1.83
CA CYS A 208 13.50 26.13 0.80
C CYS A 208 14.28 25.82 -0.48
N ALA A 209 13.80 24.86 -1.26
CA ALA A 209 14.35 24.61 -2.60
C ALA A 209 14.11 25.81 -3.52
N ALA A 210 14.96 25.97 -4.54
CA ALA A 210 14.88 27.10 -5.48
C ALA A 210 13.57 27.12 -6.29
N THR A 211 12.88 25.99 -6.37
CA THR A 211 11.61 25.81 -7.05
C THR A 211 10.41 26.22 -6.21
N CYS A 212 10.59 26.45 -4.90
CA CYS A 212 9.56 26.96 -4.02
C CYS A 212 9.32 28.45 -4.27
N LYS A 213 8.09 28.82 -4.65
CA LYS A 213 7.68 30.21 -4.85
C LYS A 213 7.33 30.88 -3.53
N ARG A 214 6.70 30.17 -2.59
CA ARG A 214 6.29 30.72 -1.28
C ARG A 214 7.00 30.03 -0.14
N CYS A 215 8.17 30.56 0.24
CA CYS A 215 8.95 30.09 1.38
C CYS A 215 8.67 30.95 2.62
N GLN A 216 8.06 30.38 3.66
CA GLN A 216 7.68 31.10 4.87
C GLN A 216 8.54 30.69 6.07
N ARG A 217 9.01 31.66 6.86
CA ARG A 217 9.73 31.40 8.11
C ARG A 217 8.77 30.91 9.19
N VAL A 218 9.16 29.87 9.93
CA VAL A 218 8.44 29.39 11.11
C VAL A 218 8.74 30.32 12.28
N ALA A 219 7.71 31.03 12.76
CA ALA A 219 7.86 32.15 13.71
C ALA A 219 8.64 31.76 14.98
N SER A 220 8.34 30.58 15.53
CA SER A 220 8.87 30.09 16.82
C SER A 220 10.12 29.20 16.70
N SER A 221 10.73 29.12 15.51
CA SER A 221 11.90 28.26 15.30
C SER A 221 13.22 28.98 15.58
N ASP A 222 14.04 28.39 16.45
CA ASP A 222 15.44 28.73 16.67
C ASP A 222 16.30 27.45 16.70
N PRO A 223 17.21 27.22 15.74
CA PRO A 223 17.59 28.09 14.62
C PRO A 223 16.46 28.28 13.59
N PRO A 224 16.48 29.38 12.79
CA PRO A 224 15.43 29.67 11.81
C PRO A 224 15.14 28.52 10.85
N ARG A 225 13.88 28.11 10.79
CA ARG A 225 13.34 27.14 9.84
C ARG A 225 12.33 27.78 8.90
N TYR A 226 12.15 27.14 7.76
CA TYR A 226 11.26 27.58 6.70
C TYR A 226 10.42 26.42 6.18
N VAL A 227 9.19 26.73 5.78
CA VAL A 227 8.26 25.78 5.16
C VAL A 227 7.88 26.29 3.78
N CYS A 228 7.85 25.39 2.80
CA CYS A 228 7.36 25.72 1.46
C CYS A 228 5.84 25.58 1.40
N MET A 229 5.14 26.67 1.09
CA MET A 229 3.67 26.74 1.04
C MET A 229 3.09 26.42 -0.35
N ASP A 230 3.91 25.93 -1.26
CA ASP A 230 3.47 25.61 -2.61
C ASP A 230 2.79 24.24 -2.67
N GLN A 231 1.77 24.14 -3.52
CA GLN A 231 1.13 22.89 -3.87
C GLN A 231 1.72 22.34 -5.18
N TYR A 232 1.72 21.02 -5.31
CA TYR A 232 2.26 20.30 -6.44
C TYR A 232 1.34 19.15 -6.82
N THR A 233 0.90 19.12 -8.07
CA THR A 233 0.17 17.99 -8.62
C THR A 233 1.17 16.86 -8.93
N GLY A 234 0.86 15.63 -8.51
CA GLY A 234 1.69 14.45 -8.70
C GLY A 234 2.17 13.83 -7.40
N ASN A 235 2.82 12.66 -7.51
CA ASN A 235 3.40 11.93 -6.38
C ASN A 235 4.31 12.88 -5.56
N PRO A 236 4.25 12.94 -4.22
CA PRO A 236 5.00 13.91 -3.39
C PRO A 236 6.48 13.58 -3.16
N GLY A 237 6.92 12.41 -3.64
CA GLY A 237 8.32 12.02 -3.69
C GLY A 237 8.65 11.02 -2.59
N ARG A 238 9.92 10.66 -2.48
CA ARG A 238 10.40 9.80 -1.39
C ARG A 238 10.49 10.60 -0.09
N LYS A 239 10.47 9.90 1.04
CA LYS A 239 10.84 10.48 2.34
C LYS A 239 12.31 10.88 2.35
N CYS A 240 12.66 11.93 3.09
CA CYS A 240 14.05 12.37 3.25
C CYS A 240 14.79 11.49 4.26
N SER A 241 14.08 11.02 5.29
CA SER A 241 14.57 10.18 6.38
C SER A 241 14.92 8.74 6.01
N VAL A 242 14.97 8.38 4.72
CA VAL A 242 15.41 7.05 4.29
C VAL A 242 16.93 6.98 4.49
N ALA A 243 17.35 6.34 5.57
CA ALA A 243 18.74 6.03 5.87
C ALA A 243 19.37 5.32 4.66
N THR A 244 20.30 5.98 3.99
CA THR A 244 21.30 5.31 3.16
C THR A 244 22.15 4.46 4.10
N ASN A 245 21.91 3.15 4.11
CA ASN A 245 22.95 2.19 4.46
C ASN A 245 24.04 2.20 3.37
#